data_AF-A0A0V0GJD7-F1
#
_entry.id   AF-A0A0V0GJD7-F1
#
_cell.length_a   1.000
_cell.length_b   1.000
_cell.length_c   1.000
_cell.angle_alpha   90.00
_cell.angle_beta   90.00
_cell.angle_gamma   90.00
#
_symmetry.space_group_name_H-M   'P 1'
#
loop_
_entity.id
_entity.type
_entity.pdbx_description
1 polymer ?
#
loop_
_entity_poly.entity_id
_entity_poly.type
_entity_poly.pdbx_seq_one_letter_code
_entity_poly.pdbx_strand_id
1 'polypeptide(L)'
;MRLGFKVFLLTGRSERHRSVTVENLMNAGFHDWHKLILRGSEDHGKSATIYKSEKRNKMVEEGLRIAGNSGDQWSDLLGSSASIRSFKLPNPMY
;
A
#
# COMPACT_ATOMS: atom_id res chain seq x y z
N MET A 1 -6.69 -17.50 -14.39
CA MET A 1 -6.24 -18.01 -13.07
C MET A 1 -5.77 -16.83 -12.22
N ARG A 2 -6.35 -16.60 -11.04
CA ARG A 2 -5.74 -15.71 -10.03
C ARG A 2 -4.71 -16.52 -9.25
N LEU A 3 -3.52 -15.97 -9.02
CA LEU A 3 -2.39 -16.65 -8.35
C LEU A 3 -2.60 -16.91 -6.83
N GLY A 4 -3.83 -16.79 -6.32
CA GLY A 4 -4.14 -17.04 -4.90
C GLY A 4 -3.70 -15.95 -3.92
N PHE A 5 -3.20 -14.80 -4.41
CA PHE A 5 -2.78 -13.68 -3.55
C PHE A 5 -3.93 -12.73 -3.22
N LYS A 6 -3.92 -12.23 -1.98
CA LYS A 6 -4.71 -11.05 -1.58
C LYS A 6 -3.91 -9.80 -1.93
N VAL A 7 -4.43 -8.96 -2.83
CA VAL A 7 -3.77 -7.71 -3.24
C VAL A 7 -4.21 -6.57 -2.32
N PHE A 8 -3.26 -5.87 -1.72
CA PHE A 8 -3.51 -4.68 -0.91
C PHE A 8 -2.93 -3.46 -1.62
N LEU A 9 -3.71 -2.38 -1.70
CA LEU A 9 -3.27 -1.09 -2.20
C LEU A 9 -3.05 -0.17 -0.99
N LEU A 10 -1.79 0.16 -0.69
CA LEU A 10 -1.39 1.01 0.44
C LEU A 10 -0.80 2.32 -0.07
N THR A 11 -1.56 3.41 0.08
CA THR A 11 -1.20 4.71 -0.49
C THR A 11 -1.08 5.81 0.58
N GLY A 12 -0.29 6.84 0.26
CA GLY A 12 -0.20 8.07 1.04
C GLY A 12 -1.34 9.06 0.77
N ARG A 13 -2.25 8.78 -0.18
CA ARG A 13 -3.44 9.61 -0.41
C ARG A 13 -4.31 9.65 0.85
N SER A 14 -4.99 10.78 1.08
CA SER A 14 -5.96 10.93 2.17
C SER A 14 -7.25 10.17 1.88
N GLU A 15 -7.90 9.66 2.93
CA GLU A 15 -9.26 9.09 2.89
C GLU A 15 -10.28 10.01 2.22
N ARG A 16 -10.11 11.33 2.30
CA ARG A 16 -10.96 12.31 1.59
C ARG A 16 -10.97 12.10 0.07
N HIS A 17 -9.94 11.49 -0.49
CA HIS A 17 -9.81 11.19 -1.91
C HIS A 17 -10.18 9.74 -2.27
N ARG A 18 -10.84 9.00 -1.37
CA ARG A 18 -11.19 7.59 -1.60
C ARG A 18 -12.01 7.42 -2.87
N SER A 19 -13.11 8.15 -3.02
CA SER A 19 -14.03 7.98 -4.18
C SER A 19 -13.32 8.19 -5.51
N VAL A 20 -12.60 9.30 -5.67
CA VAL A 20 -11.83 9.59 -6.90
C VAL A 20 -10.67 8.63 -7.11
N THR A 21 -10.08 8.08 -6.04
CA THR A 21 -9.03 7.06 -6.18
C THR A 21 -9.60 5.74 -6.68
N VAL A 22 -10.75 5.31 -6.15
CA VAL A 22 -11.44 4.10 -6.60
C VAL A 22 -11.88 4.24 -8.05
N GLU A 23 -12.51 5.35 -8.41
CA GLU A 23 -12.94 5.62 -9.79
C GLU A 23 -11.78 5.52 -10.79
N ASN A 24 -10.65 6.17 -10.49
CA ASN A 24 -9.47 6.11 -11.35
C ASN A 24 -8.87 4.70 -11.45
N LEU A 25 -8.85 3.93 -10.36
CA LEU A 25 -8.36 2.54 -10.38
C LEU A 25 -9.23 1.67 -11.30
N MET A 26 -10.55 1.79 -11.19
CA MET A 26 -11.51 1.07 -12.03
C MET A 26 -11.34 1.46 -13.51
N ASN A 27 -11.30 2.77 -13.80
CA ASN A 27 -11.11 3.26 -15.17
C ASN A 27 -9.78 2.82 -15.78
N ALA A 28 -8.74 2.64 -14.97
CA ALA A 28 -7.43 2.14 -15.41
C ALA A 28 -7.36 0.60 -15.54
N GLY A 29 -8.47 -0.11 -15.32
CA GLY A 29 -8.52 -1.57 -15.48
C GLY A 29 -8.19 -2.36 -14.22
N PHE A 30 -7.94 -1.70 -13.08
CA PHE A 30 -7.73 -2.38 -11.82
C PHE A 30 -9.07 -2.70 -11.18
N HIS A 31 -9.31 -3.99 -11.01
CA HIS A 31 -10.51 -4.53 -10.41
C HIS A 31 -10.04 -5.56 -9.36
N ASP A 32 -10.79 -5.73 -8.27
CA ASP A 32 -10.59 -6.84 -7.32
C ASP A 32 -9.36 -6.81 -6.41
N TRP A 33 -8.92 -5.63 -5.95
CA TRP A 33 -8.04 -5.58 -4.77
C TRP A 33 -8.80 -6.05 -3.53
N HIS A 34 -8.09 -6.69 -2.60
CA HIS A 34 -8.66 -7.13 -1.33
C HIS A 34 -8.94 -5.96 -0.38
N LYS A 35 -8.05 -4.97 -0.33
CA LYS A 35 -8.22 -3.76 0.49
C LYS A 35 -7.48 -2.56 -0.10
N LEU A 36 -8.12 -1.40 -0.06
CA LEU A 36 -7.52 -0.10 -0.36
C LEU A 36 -7.39 0.70 0.95
N ILE A 37 -6.15 0.98 1.33
CA ILE A 37 -5.77 1.65 2.57
C ILE A 37 -5.23 3.04 2.23
N LEU A 38 -5.95 4.07 2.67
CA LEU A 38 -5.56 5.48 2.56
C LEU A 38 -5.25 6.03 3.96
N ARG A 39 -4.64 7.22 4.00
CA ARG A 39 -4.33 7.93 5.24
C ARG A 39 -5.59 8.52 5.85
N GLY A 40 -5.91 8.08 7.06
CA GLY A 40 -6.93 8.68 7.90
C GLY A 40 -6.41 9.91 8.65
N SER A 41 -7.31 10.55 9.41
CA SER A 41 -6.96 11.70 10.25
C SER A 41 -5.96 11.34 11.36
N GLU A 42 -5.99 10.11 11.84
CA GLU A 42 -5.07 9.58 12.86
C GLU A 42 -3.63 9.40 12.36
N ASP A 43 -3.44 9.46 11.04
CA ASP A 43 -2.13 9.33 10.40
C ASP A 43 -1.52 10.69 10.04
N HIS A 44 -2.16 11.80 10.45
CA HIS A 44 -1.66 13.15 10.22
C HIS A 44 -0.32 13.37 10.95
N GLY A 45 0.66 13.99 10.26
CA GLY A 45 2.00 14.20 10.79
C GLY A 45 2.93 12.97 10.76
N LYS A 46 2.42 11.75 10.54
CA LYS A 46 3.28 10.57 10.41
C LYS A 46 4.04 10.57 9.09
N SER A 47 5.34 10.31 9.13
CA SER A 47 6.15 10.10 7.92
C SER A 47 5.58 8.95 7.07
N ALA A 48 5.89 8.94 5.76
CA ALA A 48 5.48 7.86 4.85
C ALA A 48 5.94 6.49 5.34
N THR A 49 7.19 6.37 5.76
CA THR A 49 7.77 5.11 6.25
C THR A 49 7.05 4.61 7.50
N ILE A 50 6.79 5.47 8.49
CA ILE A 50 6.13 5.06 9.75
C ILE A 50 4.70 4.60 9.45
N TYR A 51 3.91 5.43 8.76
CA TYR A 51 2.54 5.09 8.40
C TYR A 51 2.46 3.76 7.63
N LYS A 52 3.29 3.57 6.60
CA LYS A 52 3.25 2.34 5.80
C LYS A 52 3.71 1.13 6.60
N SER A 53 4.71 1.29 7.46
CA SER A 53 5.17 0.23 8.37
C SER A 53 4.06 -0.22 9.31
N GLU A 54 3.35 0.71 9.95
CA GLU A 54 2.22 0.39 10.84
C GLU A 54 1.09 -0.35 10.11
N LYS A 55 0.71 0.11 8.90
CA LYS A 55 -0.34 -0.57 8.14
C LYS A 55 0.11 -1.97 7.67
N ARG A 56 1.38 -2.18 7.34
CA ARG A 56 1.92 -3.52 7.04
C ARG A 56 1.97 -4.42 8.28
N ASN A 57 2.36 -3.87 9.44
CA ASN A 57 2.36 -4.62 10.71
C ASN A 57 0.96 -5.16 11.03
N LYS A 58 -0.09 -4.34 10.86
CA LYS A 58 -1.47 -4.78 11.05
C LYS A 58 -1.83 -5.98 10.18
N MET A 59 -1.36 -6.03 8.93
CA MET A 59 -1.59 -7.20 8.06
C MET A 59 -0.90 -8.45 8.60
N VAL A 60 0.33 -8.30 9.12
CA VAL A 60 1.07 -9.42 9.72
C VAL A 60 0.41 -9.91 11.02
N GLU A 61 -0.06 -8.98 11.84
CA GLU A 61 -0.84 -9.28 13.07
C GLU A 61 -2.17 -9.98 12.75
N GLU A 62 -2.80 -9.65 11.61
CA GLU A 62 -3.97 -10.37 11.07
C GLU A 62 -3.60 -11.78 10.51
N GLY A 63 -2.35 -12.21 10.63
CA GLY A 63 -1.86 -13.53 10.21
C GLY A 63 -1.46 -13.62 8.73
N LEU A 64 -1.37 -12.50 8.02
CA LEU A 64 -0.95 -12.50 6.62
C LEU A 64 0.58 -12.50 6.50
N ARG A 65 1.10 -13.27 5.54
CA ARG A 65 2.49 -13.18 5.12
C ARG A 65 2.62 -12.30 3.89
N ILE A 66 3.38 -11.21 3.98
CA ILE A 66 3.62 -10.31 2.85
C ILE A 66 4.67 -10.92 1.93
N ALA A 67 4.23 -11.56 0.84
CA ALA A 67 5.13 -12.20 -0.12
C ALA A 67 5.86 -11.19 -1.02
N GLY A 68 5.18 -10.13 -1.43
CA GLY A 68 5.71 -9.11 -2.33
C GLY A 68 5.27 -7.71 -1.94
N ASN A 69 6.15 -6.73 -2.13
CA ASN A 69 5.84 -5.31 -1.99
C ASN A 69 6.45 -4.53 -3.15
N SER A 70 5.64 -3.72 -3.83
CA SER A 70 6.08 -2.91 -4.96
C SER A 70 5.80 -1.45 -4.67
N GLY A 71 6.79 -0.60 -4.88
CA GLY A 71 6.70 0.82 -4.58
C GLY A 71 7.77 1.62 -5.30
N ASP A 72 7.48 2.87 -5.57
CA ASP A 72 8.36 3.79 -6.29
C ASP A 72 9.20 4.65 -5.34
N GLN A 73 8.93 4.63 -4.04
CA GLN A 73 9.72 5.34 -3.02
C GLN A 73 10.31 4.35 -2.02
N TRP A 74 11.50 4.66 -1.47
CA TRP A 74 12.11 3.82 -0.43
C TRP A 74 11.21 3.69 0.82
N SER A 75 10.43 4.73 1.11
CA SER A 75 9.44 4.72 2.20
C SER A 75 8.34 3.65 2.03
N ASP A 76 8.14 3.13 0.82
CA ASP A 76 7.18 2.05 0.54
C ASP A 76 7.70 0.69 0.96
N LEU A 77 9.03 0.51 0.90
CA LEU A 77 9.70 -0.77 0.98
C LEU A 77 10.43 -0.98 2.31
N LEU A 78 10.87 0.12 2.92
CA LEU A 78 11.63 0.12 4.18
C LEU A 78 10.72 0.23 5.41
N GLY A 79 11.33 -0.02 6.57
CA GLY A 79 10.66 -0.04 7.87
C GLY A 79 10.30 -1.46 8.32
N SER A 80 9.33 -1.58 9.23
CA SER A 80 8.94 -2.89 9.79
C SER A 80 8.00 -3.64 8.84
N SER A 81 7.85 -4.95 9.09
CA SER A 81 7.07 -5.88 8.27
C SER A 81 7.44 -5.80 6.79
N ALA A 82 8.73 -5.96 6.51
CA ALA A 82 9.22 -6.08 5.15
C ALA A 82 8.65 -7.33 4.48
N SER A 83 8.34 -7.22 3.19
CA SER A 83 7.97 -8.38 2.38
C SER A 83 9.14 -9.31 2.16
N ILE A 84 8.86 -10.57 1.82
CA ILE A 84 9.89 -11.53 1.38
C ILE A 84 10.68 -10.98 0.18
N ARG A 85 9.99 -10.32 -0.75
CA ARG A 85 10.63 -9.66 -1.89
C ARG A 85 10.04 -8.28 -2.16
N SER A 86 10.93 -7.28 -2.20
CA SER A 86 10.58 -5.90 -2.52
C SER A 86 10.98 -5.57 -3.96
N PHE A 87 10.17 -4.76 -4.63
CA PHE A 87 10.39 -4.31 -6.00
C PHE A 87 10.34 -2.78 -6.04
N LYS A 88 11.50 -2.15 -6.28
CA LYS A 88 11.61 -0.70 -6.40
C LYS A 88 11.34 -0.29 -7.84
N LEU A 89 10.30 0.52 -8.05
CA LEU A 89 10.02 1.13 -9.33
C LEU A 89 10.84 2.43 -9.48
N PRO A 90 11.33 2.76 -10.69
CA PRO A 90 11.99 4.03 -10.94
C PRO A 90 10.97 5.18 -10.89
N ASN A 91 11.30 6.24 -10.17
CA ASN A 91 10.57 7.50 -10.19
C ASN A 91 11.59 8.64 -10.05
N PRO A 92 11.92 9.38 -11.13
CA PRO A 92 12.92 10.44 -11.10
C PRO A 92 12.36 11.80 -10.66
N MET A 93 11.04 11.92 -10.45
CA MET A 93 10.38 13.21 -10.24
C MET A 93 10.46 13.71 -8.79
N TYR A 94 10.59 12.79 -7.82
CA TYR A 94 10.50 13.07 -6.39
C TYR A 94 11.53 12.28 -5.59
#